data_AF-A0A4Q5S6I2-F1
#
_entry.id   AF-A0A4Q5S6I2-F1
#
_cell.length_a   1.000
_cell.length_b   1.000
_cell.length_c   1.000
_cell.angle_alpha   90.00
_cell.angle_beta   90.00
_cell.angle_gamma   90.00
#
_symmetry.space_group_name_H-M   'P 1'
#
loop_
_entity.id
_entity.type
_entity.pdbx_description
1 polymer ?
#
loop_
_entity_poly.entity_id
_entity_poly.type
_entity_poly.pdbx_seq_one_letter_code
_entity_poly.pdbx_strand_id
1 'polypeptide(L)'
;MGQRKLKAFPADILPADHAQAILVGRVQTEAGPSPVVLRGGTLYDVSRSTPTVADLLERGDAATIEGEAICSADAIGSEGGPILLAPIDLQCIKACGVTFAVSAIERVIEERARGDSGRANEIRGDLEAKVGSIRSVVPGSEEAATLKAALIDAGMWSQYLEVAIGPDAEVFTKGPVLSAVGWGADVGVRTNSDWNNPEPEVVLIVTRDGSIVGATLGNDVNLRDIEGRSALLLGKAKDNNASTGLGPFIRVFDEHFTMDDVRTATIDLVIDGPEGYRLEGTNKMSEISRDPTDLVHQTMSEHQYPDGFALFCGTLFAPIQDRDNPGRGFTHKEGDIVRISTPKLGSLVNRVTTSKAAPPWEFGIRDLMRNLSGRGLL
;
A
#
# COMPACT_ATOMS: atom_id res chain seq x y z
N MET A 1 -12.15 -16.68 -18.45
CA MET A 1 -12.26 -15.71 -17.35
C MET A 1 -13.31 -14.67 -17.70
N GLY A 2 -14.51 -14.77 -17.13
CA GLY A 2 -15.56 -13.78 -17.33
C GLY A 2 -15.43 -12.65 -16.32
N GLN A 3 -14.54 -11.69 -16.56
CA GLN A 3 -14.56 -10.44 -15.79
C GLN A 3 -15.87 -9.73 -16.12
N ARG A 4 -16.76 -9.60 -15.13
CA ARG A 4 -17.96 -8.77 -15.26
C ARG A 4 -17.50 -7.36 -15.58
N LYS A 5 -17.96 -6.82 -16.71
CA LYS A 5 -17.70 -5.45 -17.16
C LYS A 5 -17.95 -4.47 -16.00
N LEU A 6 -16.88 -3.94 -15.42
CA LEU A 6 -16.95 -2.75 -14.59
C LEU A 6 -17.31 -1.59 -15.52
N LYS A 7 -18.27 -0.76 -15.14
CA LYS A 7 -18.45 0.55 -15.77
C LYS A 7 -17.09 1.24 -15.72
N ALA A 8 -16.64 1.79 -16.85
CA ALA A 8 -15.39 2.55 -16.93
C ALA A 8 -15.31 3.51 -15.72
N PHE A 9 -14.26 3.37 -14.92
CA PHE A 9 -14.01 4.30 -13.82
C PHE A 9 -13.57 5.62 -14.45
N PRO A 10 -14.33 6.72 -14.34
CA PRO A 10 -13.82 8.02 -14.70
C PRO A 10 -12.82 8.41 -13.60
N ALA A 11 -11.55 8.08 -13.82
CA ALA A 11 -10.46 8.44 -12.93
C ALA A 11 -9.22 8.74 -13.77
N ASP A 12 -8.52 9.81 -13.41
CA ASP A 12 -7.18 10.10 -13.91
C ASP A 12 -6.24 8.99 -13.39
N ILE A 13 -6.16 7.89 -14.13
CA ILE A 13 -5.38 6.71 -13.76
C ILE A 13 -3.89 7.04 -13.72
N LEU A 14 -3.42 7.86 -14.66
CA LEU A 14 -2.03 8.24 -14.76
C LEU A 14 -1.72 9.46 -13.88
N PRO A 15 -0.44 9.64 -13.48
CA PRO A 15 0.01 10.90 -12.88
C PRO A 15 -0.35 12.11 -13.75
N ALA A 16 -0.58 13.25 -13.10
CA ALA A 16 -0.91 14.50 -13.78
C ALA A 16 0.17 14.91 -14.81
N ASP A 17 1.42 14.54 -14.55
CA ASP A 17 2.59 14.79 -15.40
C ASP A 17 3.10 13.52 -16.10
N HIS A 18 2.23 12.55 -16.40
CA HIS A 18 2.61 11.29 -17.06
C HIS A 18 3.35 11.46 -18.40
N ALA A 19 3.21 12.62 -19.08
CA ALA A 19 3.90 12.90 -20.33
C ALA A 19 5.44 12.95 -20.18
N GLN A 20 5.94 13.31 -19.00
CA GLN A 20 7.36 13.34 -18.65
C GLN A 20 7.78 12.23 -17.68
N ALA A 21 6.84 11.41 -17.21
CA ALA A 21 7.13 10.33 -16.26
C ALA A 21 7.54 9.04 -16.97
N ILE A 22 8.38 8.25 -16.28
CA ILE A 22 8.65 6.86 -16.64
C ILE A 22 7.84 5.95 -15.71
N LEU A 23 6.85 5.26 -16.26
CA LEU A 23 5.97 4.38 -15.48
C LEU A 23 6.19 2.93 -15.87
N VAL A 24 6.60 2.10 -14.91
CA VAL A 24 6.79 0.66 -15.06
C VAL A 24 5.56 -0.08 -14.55
N GLY A 25 5.12 -1.11 -15.26
CA GLY A 25 3.99 -1.91 -14.80
C GLY A 25 3.92 -3.27 -15.48
N ARG A 26 2.74 -3.89 -15.39
CA ARG A 26 2.46 -5.18 -16.03
C ARG A 26 1.08 -5.15 -16.68
N VAL A 27 0.96 -5.79 -17.83
CA VAL A 27 -0.33 -6.01 -18.49
C VAL A 27 -0.56 -7.49 -18.74
N GLN A 28 -1.83 -7.88 -18.79
CA GLN A 28 -2.23 -9.19 -19.29
C GLN A 28 -2.36 -9.15 -20.81
N THR A 29 -1.52 -9.92 -21.51
CA THR A 29 -1.64 -10.16 -22.95
C THR A 29 -2.28 -11.52 -23.21
N GLU A 30 -2.61 -11.84 -24.47
CA GLU A 30 -3.02 -13.18 -24.87
C GLU A 30 -1.95 -14.24 -24.57
N ALA A 31 -0.67 -13.86 -24.71
CA ALA A 31 0.47 -14.76 -24.47
C ALA A 31 0.76 -14.94 -22.98
N GLY A 32 0.29 -14.05 -22.10
CA GLY A 32 0.59 -14.07 -20.67
C GLY A 32 0.84 -12.68 -20.08
N PRO A 33 1.20 -12.58 -18.79
CA PRO A 33 1.62 -11.32 -18.20
C PRO A 33 2.90 -10.81 -18.86
N SER A 34 2.98 -9.51 -19.14
CA SER A 34 4.15 -8.84 -19.74
C SER A 34 4.55 -7.62 -18.92
N PRO A 35 5.85 -7.41 -18.63
CA PRO A 35 6.35 -6.12 -18.15
C PRO A 35 6.18 -5.06 -19.23
N VAL A 36 5.79 -3.86 -18.80
CA VAL A 36 5.55 -2.72 -19.68
C VAL A 36 6.18 -1.45 -19.14
N VAL A 37 6.50 -0.53 -20.06
CA VAL A 37 6.92 0.83 -19.73
C VAL A 37 6.02 1.83 -20.48
N LEU A 38 5.39 2.74 -19.75
CA LEU A 38 4.77 3.94 -20.33
C LEU A 38 5.79 5.08 -20.29
N ARG A 39 6.09 5.63 -21.48
CA ARG A 39 6.95 6.82 -21.63
C ARG A 39 6.58 7.55 -22.92
N GLY A 40 6.65 8.88 -22.89
CA GLY A 40 6.30 9.71 -24.06
C GLY A 40 4.89 9.44 -24.60
N GLY A 41 3.94 9.13 -23.71
CA GLY A 41 2.54 8.88 -24.07
C GLY A 41 2.25 7.54 -24.75
N THR A 42 3.22 6.62 -24.83
CA THR A 42 3.05 5.29 -25.44
C THR A 42 3.45 4.18 -24.48
N LEU A 43 2.61 3.16 -24.37
CA LEU A 43 2.86 1.97 -23.56
C LEU A 43 3.61 0.93 -24.41
N TYR A 44 4.75 0.45 -23.92
CA TYR A 44 5.59 -0.52 -24.61
C TYR A 44 5.63 -1.85 -23.85
N ASP A 45 5.46 -2.98 -24.54
CA ASP A 45 5.84 -4.31 -24.06
C ASP A 45 7.35 -4.46 -24.14
N VAL A 46 8.01 -4.64 -23.00
CA VAL A 46 9.47 -4.76 -22.91
C VAL A 46 9.93 -6.19 -22.62
N SER A 47 9.01 -7.17 -22.65
CA SER A 47 9.26 -8.57 -22.27
C SER A 47 10.40 -9.24 -23.04
N ARG A 48 10.61 -8.85 -24.31
CA ARG A 48 11.71 -9.35 -25.15
C ARG A 48 13.08 -8.85 -24.70
N SER A 49 13.13 -7.67 -24.09
CA SER A 49 14.36 -7.05 -23.58
C SER A 49 14.62 -7.45 -22.12
N THR A 50 13.54 -7.57 -21.35
CA THR A 50 13.58 -7.98 -19.93
C THR A 50 12.30 -8.74 -19.58
N PRO A 51 12.38 -10.04 -19.20
CA PRO A 51 11.18 -10.87 -19.02
C PRO A 51 10.33 -10.52 -17.79
N THR A 52 10.91 -9.83 -16.80
CA THR A 52 10.27 -9.52 -15.51
C THR A 52 10.46 -8.05 -15.13
N VAL A 53 9.57 -7.53 -14.29
CA VAL A 53 9.71 -6.20 -13.69
C VAL A 53 10.87 -6.17 -12.71
N ALA A 54 11.10 -7.24 -11.94
CA ALA A 54 12.29 -7.33 -11.10
C ALA A 54 13.58 -7.09 -11.90
N ASP A 55 13.78 -7.83 -13.01
CA ASP A 55 14.94 -7.63 -13.89
C ASP A 55 14.96 -6.23 -14.53
N LEU A 56 13.82 -5.70 -14.94
CA LEU A 56 13.71 -4.35 -15.51
C LEU A 56 14.22 -3.28 -14.54
N LEU A 57 13.82 -3.37 -13.28
CA LEU A 57 14.16 -2.39 -12.26
C LEU A 57 15.62 -2.51 -11.81
N GLU A 58 16.20 -3.71 -11.80
CA GLU A 58 17.63 -3.94 -11.53
C GLU A 58 18.55 -3.34 -12.61
N ARG A 59 18.07 -3.24 -13.86
CA ARG A 59 18.85 -2.67 -14.97
C ARG A 59 18.98 -1.16 -14.89
N GLY A 60 17.95 -0.47 -14.38
CA GLY A 60 17.90 0.99 -14.29
C GLY A 60 17.76 1.72 -15.63
N ASP A 61 17.39 1.05 -16.73
CA ASP A 61 17.31 1.62 -18.09
C ASP A 61 15.88 1.73 -18.64
N ALA A 62 14.86 1.77 -17.77
CA ALA A 62 13.45 1.84 -18.17
C ALA A 62 13.12 3.00 -19.14
N ALA A 63 13.83 4.13 -19.03
CA ALA A 63 13.66 5.29 -19.91
C ALA A 63 14.02 5.01 -21.37
N THR A 64 14.93 4.06 -21.64
CA THR A 64 15.50 3.81 -22.97
C THR A 64 15.30 2.38 -23.48
N ILE A 65 14.87 1.45 -22.62
CA ILE A 65 14.72 0.04 -22.96
C ILE A 65 13.80 -0.17 -24.16
N GLU A 66 14.26 -0.96 -25.14
CA GLU A 66 13.48 -1.25 -26.34
C GLU A 66 12.25 -2.10 -26.02
N GLY A 67 11.14 -1.83 -26.71
CA GLY A 67 9.88 -2.54 -26.55
C GLY A 67 8.92 -2.32 -27.72
N GLU A 68 7.92 -3.18 -27.81
CA GLU A 68 6.88 -3.12 -28.84
C GLU A 68 5.72 -2.23 -28.36
N ALA A 69 5.31 -1.25 -29.17
CA ALA A 69 4.22 -0.35 -28.79
C ALA A 69 2.88 -1.11 -28.72
N ILE A 70 2.18 -0.99 -27.59
CA ILE A 70 0.87 -1.62 -27.33
C ILE A 70 -0.25 -0.64 -27.65
N CYS A 71 -0.24 0.52 -27.00
CA CYS A 71 -1.29 1.54 -27.11
C CYS A 71 -0.78 2.92 -26.65
N SER A 72 -1.57 3.96 -26.91
CA SER A 72 -1.34 5.28 -26.31
C SER A 72 -1.76 5.31 -24.83
N ALA A 73 -1.28 6.33 -24.10
CA ALA A 73 -1.66 6.60 -22.72
C ALA A 73 -3.19 6.73 -22.54
N ASP A 74 -3.88 7.37 -23.49
CA ASP A 74 -5.34 7.60 -23.44
C ASP A 74 -6.16 6.30 -23.48
N ALA A 75 -5.58 5.21 -24.00
CA ALA A 75 -6.26 3.92 -24.03
C ALA A 75 -6.24 3.23 -22.66
N ILE A 76 -5.36 3.63 -21.74
CA ILE A 76 -5.20 3.00 -20.43
C ILE A 76 -6.43 3.29 -19.57
N GLY A 77 -7.06 2.24 -19.03
CA GLY A 77 -8.30 2.35 -18.24
C GLY A 77 -9.57 2.55 -19.07
N SER A 78 -9.46 2.70 -20.40
CA SER A 78 -10.61 2.79 -21.32
C SER A 78 -11.25 1.41 -21.61
N GLU A 79 -12.49 1.40 -22.12
CA GLU A 79 -13.11 0.15 -22.58
C GLU A 79 -12.33 -0.42 -23.78
N GLY A 80 -11.84 -1.65 -23.64
CA GLY A 80 -10.99 -2.29 -24.65
C GLY A 80 -9.50 -1.92 -24.56
N GLY A 81 -9.11 -1.09 -23.59
CA GLY A 81 -7.72 -0.85 -23.23
C GLY A 81 -7.03 -2.08 -22.63
N PRO A 82 -5.70 -2.01 -22.38
CA PRO A 82 -4.96 -3.11 -21.79
C PRO A 82 -5.45 -3.42 -20.37
N ILE A 83 -5.50 -4.71 -20.03
CA ILE A 83 -5.79 -5.15 -18.66
C ILE A 83 -4.53 -4.98 -17.83
N LEU A 84 -4.54 -4.04 -16.88
CA LEU A 84 -3.43 -3.83 -15.96
C LEU A 84 -3.40 -4.92 -14.88
N LEU A 85 -2.19 -5.39 -14.59
CA LEU A 85 -1.89 -6.26 -13.44
C LEU A 85 -1.21 -5.42 -12.35
N ALA A 86 -1.02 -6.01 -11.16
CA ALA A 86 -0.13 -5.38 -10.16
C ALA A 86 1.25 -5.15 -10.81
N PRO A 87 1.89 -3.98 -10.60
CA PRO A 87 3.06 -3.59 -11.37
C PRO A 87 4.35 -4.31 -10.94
N ILE A 88 4.28 -5.23 -9.97
CA ILE A 88 5.38 -6.07 -9.50
C ILE A 88 5.18 -7.52 -9.94
N ASP A 89 6.25 -8.32 -10.01
CA ASP A 89 6.16 -9.77 -10.23
C ASP A 89 6.89 -10.60 -9.19
N LEU A 90 8.22 -10.58 -9.16
CA LEU A 90 9.05 -11.43 -8.29
C LEU A 90 9.31 -10.78 -6.92
N GLN A 91 9.09 -9.47 -6.80
CA GLN A 91 9.21 -8.75 -5.54
C GLN A 91 8.25 -9.33 -4.49
N CYS A 92 8.77 -9.61 -3.29
CA CYS A 92 7.90 -9.94 -2.16
C CYS A 92 7.17 -8.69 -1.64
N ILE A 93 6.03 -8.89 -0.96
CA ILE A 93 5.21 -7.77 -0.47
C ILE A 93 5.39 -7.64 1.04
N LYS A 94 6.02 -6.55 1.45
CA LYS A 94 6.26 -6.17 2.84
C LYS A 94 5.45 -4.95 3.20
N ALA A 95 5.19 -4.79 4.49
CA ALA A 95 4.47 -3.64 5.01
C ALA A 95 4.99 -3.25 6.38
N CYS A 96 4.95 -1.94 6.63
CA CYS A 96 5.23 -1.36 7.93
C CYS A 96 3.95 -0.89 8.59
N GLY A 97 3.70 -1.35 9.80
CA GLY A 97 2.59 -0.89 10.62
C GLY A 97 3.02 0.18 11.62
N VAL A 98 2.03 0.90 12.16
CA VAL A 98 2.21 1.85 13.27
C VAL A 98 3.31 2.89 13.00
N THR A 99 3.44 3.32 11.75
CA THR A 99 4.47 4.29 11.33
C THR A 99 4.11 5.73 11.65
N PHE A 100 2.94 5.96 12.26
CA PHE A 100 2.44 7.25 12.71
C PHE A 100 2.27 7.25 14.22
N ALA A 101 3.37 7.50 14.93
CA ALA A 101 3.48 7.39 16.38
C ALA A 101 2.51 8.31 17.11
N VAL A 102 2.33 9.56 16.63
CA VAL A 102 1.39 10.52 17.23
C VAL A 102 -0.03 9.95 17.27
N SER A 103 -0.50 9.38 16.15
CA SER A 103 -1.83 8.79 16.09
C SER A 103 -1.97 7.54 16.96
N ALA A 104 -0.91 6.73 17.07
CA ALA A 104 -0.91 5.58 17.99
C ALA A 104 -1.01 6.01 19.45
N ILE A 105 -0.28 7.07 19.84
CA ILE A 105 -0.29 7.59 21.22
C ILE A 105 -1.64 8.25 21.52
N GLU A 106 -2.17 9.08 20.64
CA GLU A 106 -3.48 9.72 20.82
C GLU A 106 -4.59 8.68 20.99
N ARG A 107 -4.55 7.58 20.22
CA ARG A 107 -5.51 6.48 20.38
C ARG A 107 -5.41 5.80 21.75
N VAL A 108 -4.20 5.56 22.26
CA VAL A 108 -4.01 5.02 23.62
C VAL A 108 -4.56 5.96 24.67
N ILE A 109 -4.35 7.27 24.51
CA ILE A 109 -4.90 8.30 25.41
C ILE A 109 -6.43 8.29 25.37
N GLU A 110 -7.05 8.28 24.19
CA GLU A 110 -8.51 8.25 24.02
C GLU A 110 -9.14 6.99 24.62
N GLU A 111 -8.57 5.82 24.36
CA GLU A 111 -9.04 4.53 24.90
C GLU A 111 -8.96 4.53 26.43
N ARG A 112 -7.88 5.09 27.01
CA ARG A 112 -7.71 5.19 28.46
C ARG A 112 -8.66 6.21 29.09
N ALA A 113 -8.94 7.29 28.37
CA ALA A 113 -9.89 8.31 28.77
C ALA A 113 -11.35 7.85 28.60
N ARG A 114 -11.60 6.73 27.90
CA ARG A 114 -12.94 6.21 27.56
C ARG A 114 -13.80 7.26 26.86
N GLY A 115 -13.18 8.09 26.02
CA GLY A 115 -13.84 9.18 25.30
C GLY A 115 -14.10 10.46 26.13
N ASP A 116 -13.63 10.55 27.38
CA ASP A 116 -13.71 11.77 28.18
C ASP A 116 -12.59 12.76 27.80
N SER A 117 -12.96 13.89 27.22
CA SER A 117 -12.01 14.91 26.74
C SER A 117 -11.23 15.60 27.86
N GLY A 118 -11.81 15.76 29.05
CA GLY A 118 -11.13 16.35 30.21
C GLY A 118 -10.05 15.42 30.73
N ARG A 119 -10.41 14.14 30.90
CA ARG A 119 -9.47 13.10 31.31
C ARG A 119 -8.37 12.86 30.29
N ALA A 120 -8.69 12.91 28.99
CA ALA A 120 -7.69 12.82 27.92
C ALA A 120 -6.66 13.96 28.00
N ASN A 121 -7.11 15.19 28.29
CA ASN A 121 -6.22 16.34 28.47
C ASN A 121 -5.35 16.22 29.72
N GLU A 122 -5.88 15.70 30.83
CA GLU A 122 -5.09 15.40 32.04
C GLU A 122 -4.00 14.37 31.75
N ILE A 123 -4.35 13.25 31.11
CA ILE A 123 -3.39 12.20 30.72
C ILE A 123 -2.32 12.77 29.79
N ARG A 124 -2.72 13.58 28.79
CA ARG A 124 -1.78 14.22 27.87
C ARG A 124 -0.83 15.16 28.61
N GLY A 125 -1.34 16.01 29.50
CA GLY A 125 -0.54 16.93 30.30
C GLY A 125 0.46 16.22 31.20
N ASP A 126 0.05 15.12 31.85
CA ASP A 126 0.92 14.30 32.70
C ASP A 126 2.06 13.64 31.91
N LEU A 127 1.78 13.20 30.68
CA LEU A 127 2.80 12.66 29.78
C LEU A 127 3.73 13.76 29.27
N GLU A 128 3.20 14.89 28.82
CA GLU A 128 3.98 16.02 28.31
C GLU A 128 4.89 16.64 29.40
N ALA A 129 4.45 16.65 30.65
CA ALA A 129 5.26 17.11 31.77
C ALA A 129 6.50 16.23 32.02
N LYS A 130 6.45 14.95 31.63
CA LYS A 130 7.56 14.00 31.81
C LYS A 130 8.54 13.98 30.64
N VAL A 131 8.07 14.17 29.41
CA VAL A 131 8.89 13.96 28.19
C VAL A 131 8.96 15.14 27.23
N GLY A 132 8.28 16.25 27.55
CA GLY A 132 8.10 17.35 26.62
C GLY A 132 7.01 17.03 25.58
N SER A 133 7.14 17.59 24.37
CA SER A 133 6.11 17.44 23.34
C SER A 133 6.08 16.00 22.80
N ILE A 134 4.98 15.30 23.06
CA ILE A 134 4.69 13.95 22.54
C ILE A 134 4.73 13.94 20.99
N ARG A 135 4.36 15.06 20.36
CA ARG A 135 4.29 15.20 18.90
C ARG A 135 5.65 15.28 18.20
N SER A 136 6.73 15.53 18.95
CA SER A 136 8.09 15.66 18.41
C SER A 136 8.98 14.49 18.79
N VAL A 137 8.43 13.44 19.42
CA VAL A 137 9.20 12.27 19.82
C VAL A 137 9.60 11.49 18.57
N VAL A 138 10.91 11.31 18.40
CA VAL A 138 11.48 10.50 17.32
C VAL A 138 11.54 9.05 17.78
N PRO A 139 10.94 8.08 17.07
CA PRO A 139 11.01 6.67 17.45
C PRO A 139 12.45 6.19 17.64
N GLY A 140 12.70 5.46 18.72
CA GLY A 140 14.04 4.97 19.07
C GLY A 140 14.95 5.97 19.79
N SER A 141 14.53 7.22 20.02
CA SER A 141 15.32 8.21 20.76
C SER A 141 15.30 7.99 22.28
N GLU A 142 16.17 8.69 23.01
CA GLU A 142 16.17 8.67 24.48
C GLU A 142 14.86 9.25 25.07
N GLU A 143 14.29 10.27 24.42
CA GLU A 143 12.99 10.83 24.77
C GLU A 143 11.88 9.78 24.57
N ALA A 144 11.94 9.01 23.47
CA ALA A 144 10.99 7.93 23.21
C ALA A 144 11.09 6.80 24.23
N ALA A 145 12.30 6.44 24.66
CA ALA A 145 12.53 5.49 25.74
C ALA A 145 11.96 5.99 27.07
N THR A 146 12.13 7.29 27.37
CA THR A 146 11.56 7.93 28.56
C THR A 146 10.03 7.94 28.51
N LEU A 147 9.43 8.23 27.34
CA LEU A 147 7.98 8.20 27.15
C LEU A 147 7.43 6.78 27.31
N LYS A 148 8.12 5.80 26.74
CA LYS A 148 7.77 4.38 26.91
C LYS A 148 7.77 3.97 28.37
N ALA A 149 8.80 4.35 29.14
CA ALA A 149 8.85 4.09 30.57
C ALA A 149 7.68 4.76 31.32
N ALA A 150 7.39 6.02 31.02
CA ALA A 150 6.27 6.75 31.62
C ALA A 150 4.90 6.11 31.31
N LEU A 151 4.70 5.61 30.08
CA LEU A 151 3.48 4.89 29.67
C LEU A 151 3.35 3.54 30.37
N ILE A 152 4.45 2.81 30.58
CA ILE A 152 4.48 1.56 31.34
C ILE A 152 4.11 1.82 32.81
N ASP A 153 4.74 2.82 33.45
CA ASP A 153 4.48 3.17 34.85
C ASP A 153 3.02 3.60 35.08
N ALA A 154 2.40 4.24 34.09
CA ALA A 154 0.99 4.61 34.13
C ALA A 154 0.02 3.46 33.81
N GLY A 155 0.53 2.26 33.53
CA GLY A 155 -0.27 1.10 33.13
C GLY A 155 -0.97 1.29 31.78
N MET A 156 -0.36 2.04 30.87
CA MET A 156 -0.84 2.36 29.52
C MET A 156 -0.03 1.66 28.42
N TRP A 157 0.81 0.69 28.77
CA TRP A 157 1.59 -0.06 27.79
C TRP A 157 0.71 -0.90 26.86
N SER A 158 1.13 -0.95 25.60
CA SER A 158 0.54 -1.76 24.53
C SER A 158 1.67 -2.22 23.60
N GLN A 159 1.53 -3.41 22.99
CA GLN A 159 2.46 -3.90 21.97
C GLN A 159 2.61 -2.93 20.79
N TYR A 160 1.57 -2.15 20.48
CA TYR A 160 1.65 -1.13 19.42
C TYR A 160 2.60 0.03 19.80
N LEU A 161 2.74 0.35 21.09
CA LEU A 161 3.70 1.36 21.54
C LEU A 161 5.15 0.88 21.42
N GLU A 162 5.38 -0.44 21.51
CA GLU A 162 6.70 -1.03 21.30
C GLU A 162 7.25 -0.64 19.92
N VAL A 163 6.40 -0.65 18.90
CA VAL A 163 6.76 -0.36 17.52
C VAL A 163 6.41 1.06 17.08
N ALA A 164 5.54 1.79 17.79
CA ALA A 164 5.24 3.19 17.48
C ALA A 164 6.40 4.12 17.85
N ILE A 165 6.93 3.95 19.07
CA ILE A 165 7.96 4.84 19.65
C ILE A 165 9.26 4.11 19.95
N GLY A 166 9.29 2.78 19.94
CA GLY A 166 10.53 2.03 20.13
C GLY A 166 11.49 2.13 18.94
N PRO A 167 12.69 1.57 19.09
CA PRO A 167 13.72 1.61 18.05
C PRO A 167 13.32 0.82 16.81
N ASP A 168 12.56 -0.26 17.00
CA ASP A 168 12.23 -1.20 15.93
C ASP A 168 10.88 -0.84 15.28
N ALA A 169 10.89 -0.73 13.96
CA ALA A 169 9.69 -0.63 13.16
C ALA A 169 8.98 -1.99 13.10
N GLU A 170 7.65 -1.96 13.10
CA GLU A 170 6.89 -3.14 12.71
C GLU A 170 7.12 -3.40 11.23
N VAL A 171 7.59 -4.59 10.88
CA VAL A 171 7.70 -5.07 9.50
C VAL A 171 7.05 -6.44 9.41
N PHE A 172 6.06 -6.58 8.53
CA PHE A 172 5.38 -7.84 8.28
C PHE A 172 5.30 -8.18 6.79
N THR A 173 5.00 -9.45 6.49
CA THR A 173 4.74 -9.89 5.12
C THR A 173 3.26 -9.71 4.83
N LYS A 174 2.93 -8.81 3.91
CA LYS A 174 1.53 -8.51 3.54
C LYS A 174 0.93 -9.62 2.68
N GLY A 175 1.72 -10.16 1.75
CA GLY A 175 1.25 -11.23 0.88
C GLY A 175 2.38 -11.90 0.10
N PRO A 176 2.11 -13.09 -0.45
CA PRO A 176 3.06 -13.80 -1.32
C PRO A 176 3.38 -13.04 -2.61
N VAL A 177 4.50 -13.40 -3.22
CA VAL A 177 4.88 -13.03 -4.60
C VAL A 177 3.74 -13.38 -5.57
N LEU A 178 3.43 -12.48 -6.51
CA LEU A 178 2.31 -12.58 -7.48
C LEU A 178 0.88 -12.60 -6.89
N SER A 179 0.69 -12.37 -5.59
CA SER A 179 -0.66 -12.39 -4.97
C SER A 179 -1.43 -11.07 -5.07
N ALA A 180 -0.75 -9.94 -5.30
CA ALA A 180 -1.40 -8.63 -5.41
C ALA A 180 -2.22 -8.50 -6.69
N VAL A 181 -3.30 -7.71 -6.60
CA VAL A 181 -4.16 -7.38 -7.74
C VAL A 181 -3.88 -5.95 -8.22
N GLY A 182 -4.05 -5.72 -9.52
CA GLY A 182 -3.82 -4.43 -10.17
C GLY A 182 -5.02 -3.49 -10.11
N TRP A 183 -4.91 -2.37 -10.82
CA TRP A 183 -6.00 -1.43 -11.04
C TRP A 183 -7.21 -2.12 -11.70
N GLY A 184 -8.41 -1.77 -11.26
CA GLY A 184 -9.67 -2.28 -11.79
C GLY A 184 -10.02 -3.71 -11.36
N ALA A 185 -9.11 -4.42 -10.71
CA ALA A 185 -9.39 -5.73 -10.14
C ALA A 185 -10.20 -5.63 -8.85
N ASP A 186 -10.85 -6.73 -8.49
CA ASP A 186 -11.56 -6.85 -7.21
C ASP A 186 -10.57 -7.07 -6.06
N VAL A 187 -10.77 -6.39 -4.93
CA VAL A 187 -10.11 -6.67 -3.65
C VAL A 187 -11.07 -7.43 -2.72
N GLY A 188 -10.53 -8.37 -1.95
CA GLY A 188 -11.28 -9.34 -1.17
C GLY A 188 -11.21 -9.09 0.34
N VAL A 189 -12.37 -9.02 1.00
CA VAL A 189 -12.50 -9.09 2.47
C VAL A 189 -13.02 -10.46 2.89
N ARG A 190 -12.63 -10.99 4.06
CA ARG A 190 -13.13 -12.31 4.48
C ARG A 190 -14.62 -12.27 4.74
N THR A 191 -15.33 -13.31 4.33
CA THR A 191 -16.78 -13.49 4.56
C THR A 191 -17.19 -13.52 6.03
N ASN A 192 -16.23 -13.72 6.93
CA ASN A 192 -16.44 -13.77 8.37
C ASN A 192 -15.70 -12.63 9.11
N SER A 193 -15.40 -11.54 8.41
CA SER A 193 -14.90 -10.30 9.00
C SER A 193 -16.03 -9.29 9.03
N ASP A 194 -16.40 -8.85 10.23
CA ASP A 194 -17.50 -7.90 10.45
C ASP A 194 -17.00 -6.46 10.49
N TRP A 195 -15.68 -6.26 10.64
CA TRP A 195 -15.03 -4.95 10.66
C TRP A 195 -13.72 -4.97 9.89
N ASN A 196 -13.69 -4.29 8.75
CA ASN A 196 -12.54 -4.22 7.85
C ASN A 196 -12.50 -2.87 7.12
N ASN A 197 -11.32 -2.46 6.66
CA ASN A 197 -11.14 -1.17 6.00
C ASN A 197 -10.02 -1.25 4.94
N PRO A 198 -9.98 -0.27 4.01
CA PRO A 198 -8.81 -0.11 3.16
C PRO A 198 -7.74 0.62 3.97
N GLU A 199 -6.48 0.38 3.63
CA GLU A 199 -5.35 1.14 4.17
C GLU A 199 -4.61 1.74 2.96
N PRO A 200 -4.87 3.03 2.65
CA PRO A 200 -4.26 3.72 1.54
C PRO A 200 -2.83 4.15 1.88
N GLU A 201 -1.89 3.69 1.07
CA GLU A 201 -0.46 3.83 1.34
C GLU A 201 0.36 4.16 0.11
N VAL A 202 1.48 4.86 0.34
CA VAL A 202 2.60 4.85 -0.59
C VAL A 202 3.37 3.54 -0.41
N VAL A 203 3.74 2.93 -1.53
CA VAL A 203 4.52 1.70 -1.56
C VAL A 203 5.83 1.98 -2.28
N LEU A 204 6.95 1.78 -1.59
CA LEU A 204 8.29 1.90 -2.16
C LEU A 204 8.65 0.61 -2.90
N ILE A 205 9.38 0.75 -4.01
CA ILE A 205 9.95 -0.39 -4.74
C ILE A 205 11.44 -0.40 -4.55
N VAL A 206 11.94 -1.52 -4.02
CA VAL A 206 13.32 -1.66 -3.57
C VAL A 206 13.98 -2.82 -4.31
N THR A 207 15.14 -2.56 -4.91
CA THR A 207 15.98 -3.57 -5.58
C THR A 207 16.74 -4.42 -4.56
N ARG A 208 17.39 -5.47 -5.03
CA ARG A 208 18.08 -6.46 -4.18
C ARG A 208 19.21 -5.91 -3.32
N ASP A 209 19.79 -4.80 -3.72
CA ASP A 209 20.86 -4.08 -3.01
C ASP A 209 20.33 -3.05 -2.00
N GLY A 210 19.00 -2.87 -1.93
CA GLY A 210 18.36 -1.89 -1.07
C GLY A 210 18.15 -0.52 -1.70
N SER A 211 18.47 -0.34 -2.99
CA SER A 211 18.19 0.91 -3.69
C SER A 211 16.69 1.08 -3.90
N ILE A 212 16.16 2.25 -3.54
CA ILE A 212 14.75 2.59 -3.76
C ILE A 212 14.64 3.22 -5.14
N VAL A 213 13.99 2.53 -6.06
CA VAL A 213 13.98 2.89 -7.49
C VAL A 213 12.69 3.58 -7.94
N GLY A 214 11.67 3.60 -7.10
CA GLY A 214 10.41 4.26 -7.40
C GLY A 214 9.35 4.01 -6.34
N ALA A 215 8.15 4.50 -6.62
CA ALA A 215 6.99 4.34 -5.74
C ALA A 215 5.71 4.06 -6.53
N THR A 216 4.73 3.47 -5.85
CA THR A 216 3.37 3.24 -6.36
C THR A 216 2.35 3.43 -5.24
N LEU A 217 1.05 3.33 -5.56
CA LEU A 217 -0.01 3.32 -4.55
C LEU A 217 -0.37 1.89 -4.18
N GLY A 218 -0.77 1.70 -2.92
CA GLY A 218 -1.20 0.42 -2.41
C GLY A 218 -2.46 0.51 -1.56
N ASN A 219 -3.23 -0.58 -1.58
CA ASN A 219 -4.32 -0.84 -0.65
C ASN A 219 -3.97 -2.08 0.19
N ASP A 220 -3.56 -1.86 1.43
CA ASP A 220 -3.36 -2.92 2.42
C ASP A 220 -4.72 -3.24 3.10
N VAL A 221 -5.57 -4.03 2.43
CA VAL A 221 -6.89 -4.38 2.99
C VAL A 221 -6.70 -5.09 4.32
N ASN A 222 -7.34 -4.56 5.37
CA ASN A 222 -7.16 -5.01 6.73
C ASN A 222 -8.47 -5.49 7.35
N LEU A 223 -8.43 -6.64 8.03
CA LEU A 223 -9.54 -7.22 8.77
C LEU A 223 -9.38 -6.88 10.27
N ARG A 224 -9.80 -5.67 10.65
CA ARG A 224 -9.61 -5.08 11.99
C ARG A 224 -10.16 -5.94 13.11
N ASP A 225 -11.31 -6.57 12.90
CA ASP A 225 -11.89 -7.47 13.90
C ASP A 225 -11.03 -8.70 14.17
N ILE A 226 -10.29 -9.19 13.17
CA ILE A 226 -9.37 -10.32 13.31
C ILE A 226 -8.05 -9.87 13.92
N GLU A 227 -7.50 -8.76 13.43
CA GLU A 227 -6.26 -8.15 13.95
C GLU A 227 -6.39 -7.80 15.44
N GLY A 228 -7.44 -7.07 15.80
CA GLY A 228 -7.67 -6.55 17.15
C GLY A 228 -7.92 -7.63 18.22
N ARG A 229 -8.15 -8.88 17.81
CA ARG A 229 -8.31 -10.01 18.75
C ARG A 229 -6.97 -10.51 19.30
N SER A 230 -5.90 -10.44 18.51
CA SER A 230 -4.57 -10.95 18.88
C SER A 230 -3.56 -10.63 17.78
N ALA A 231 -2.37 -10.14 18.15
CA ALA A 231 -1.26 -9.95 17.21
C ALA A 231 -0.87 -11.24 16.46
N LEU A 232 -1.06 -12.42 17.08
CA LEU A 232 -0.82 -13.72 16.43
C LEU A 232 -1.76 -14.01 15.24
N LEU A 233 -2.78 -13.18 15.02
CA LEU A 233 -3.72 -13.30 13.90
C LEU A 233 -3.39 -12.34 12.75
N LEU A 234 -2.29 -11.58 12.82
CA LEU A 234 -1.92 -10.59 11.80
C LEU A 234 -1.87 -11.18 10.39
N GLY A 235 -1.22 -12.35 10.22
CA GLY A 235 -1.19 -13.03 8.92
C GLY A 235 -2.60 -13.35 8.39
N LYS A 236 -3.54 -13.75 9.26
CA LYS A 236 -4.93 -14.01 8.89
C LYS A 236 -5.72 -12.73 8.60
N ALA A 237 -5.32 -11.60 9.21
CA ALA A 237 -5.94 -10.30 8.99
C ALA A 237 -5.45 -9.61 7.71
N LYS A 238 -4.26 -9.96 7.23
CA LYS A 238 -3.56 -9.27 6.13
C LYS A 238 -3.44 -10.09 4.85
N ASP A 239 -3.31 -11.41 4.93
CA ASP A 239 -3.03 -12.30 3.80
C ASP A 239 -4.23 -13.22 3.49
N ASN A 240 -5.20 -12.70 2.73
CA ASN A 240 -6.28 -13.49 2.13
C ASN A 240 -6.32 -13.28 0.63
N ASN A 241 -7.07 -14.13 -0.10
CA ASN A 241 -7.23 -13.95 -1.55
C ASN A 241 -7.68 -12.51 -1.88
N ALA A 242 -6.94 -11.86 -2.78
CA ALA A 242 -7.13 -10.47 -3.19
C ALA A 242 -7.07 -9.42 -2.05
N SER A 243 -6.29 -9.63 -0.98
CA SER A 243 -6.17 -8.67 0.13
C SER A 243 -5.26 -7.47 -0.15
N THR A 244 -4.61 -7.40 -1.31
CA THR A 244 -3.63 -6.37 -1.64
C THR A 244 -3.88 -5.81 -3.03
N GLY A 245 -4.16 -4.51 -3.11
CA GLY A 245 -4.13 -3.76 -4.37
C GLY A 245 -2.80 -3.02 -4.53
N LEU A 246 -2.22 -3.01 -5.73
CA LEU A 246 -1.02 -2.24 -6.07
C LEU A 246 -1.14 -1.63 -7.46
N GLY A 247 -0.71 -0.37 -7.63
CA GLY A 247 -0.60 0.27 -8.93
C GLY A 247 -1.05 1.74 -8.95
N PRO A 248 -1.48 2.26 -10.12
CA PRO A 248 -1.62 1.53 -11.39
C PRO A 248 -0.27 1.20 -12.04
N PHE A 249 0.75 2.01 -11.77
CA PHE A 249 2.13 1.80 -12.21
C PHE A 249 3.12 2.15 -11.09
N ILE A 250 4.34 1.65 -11.20
CA ILE A 250 5.50 2.14 -10.45
C ILE A 250 6.02 3.37 -11.19
N ARG A 251 6.03 4.53 -10.53
CA ARG A 251 6.73 5.70 -11.05
C ARG A 251 8.19 5.60 -10.64
N VAL A 252 9.06 5.46 -11.62
CA VAL A 252 10.51 5.36 -11.42
C VAL A 252 11.04 6.73 -10.96
N PHE A 253 12.02 6.74 -10.07
CA PHE A 253 12.67 7.99 -9.67
C PHE A 253 13.53 8.55 -10.80
N ASP A 254 13.43 9.86 -10.99
CA ASP A 254 14.13 10.64 -11.99
C ASP A 254 14.28 12.10 -11.50
N GLU A 255 14.63 13.02 -12.41
CA GLU A 255 14.76 14.45 -12.10
C GLU A 255 13.43 15.17 -11.78
N HIS A 256 12.28 14.53 -12.01
CA HIS A 256 10.94 15.08 -11.80
C HIS A 256 10.16 14.40 -10.66
N PHE A 257 10.61 13.22 -10.24
CA PHE A 257 10.04 12.46 -9.13
C PHE A 257 11.12 11.82 -8.27
N THR A 258 11.22 12.26 -7.02
CA THR A 258 12.25 11.82 -6.09
C THR A 258 11.66 11.34 -4.77
N MET A 259 12.50 10.86 -3.86
CA MET A 259 12.09 10.53 -2.50
C MET A 259 11.47 11.74 -1.75
N ASP A 260 11.86 12.97 -2.07
CA ASP A 260 11.28 14.16 -1.41
C ASP A 260 9.82 14.38 -1.82
N ASP A 261 9.46 13.99 -3.04
CA ASP A 261 8.06 13.97 -3.47
C ASP A 261 7.25 12.90 -2.72
N VAL A 262 7.87 11.75 -2.43
CA VAL A 262 7.24 10.71 -1.60
C VAL A 262 7.03 11.22 -0.17
N ARG A 263 8.04 11.83 0.44
CA ARG A 263 7.97 12.38 1.82
C ARG A 263 6.90 13.45 1.98
N THR A 264 6.62 14.21 0.92
CA THR A 264 5.63 15.31 0.92
C THR A 264 4.29 14.91 0.30
N ALA A 265 4.14 13.66 -0.14
CA ALA A 265 2.94 13.19 -0.82
C ALA A 265 1.71 13.29 0.10
N THR A 266 0.61 13.74 -0.50
CA THR A 266 -0.74 13.65 0.07
C THR A 266 -1.50 12.59 -0.71
N ILE A 267 -2.01 11.59 0.00
CA ILE A 267 -2.73 10.44 -0.53
C ILE A 267 -4.20 10.59 -0.18
N ASP A 268 -5.03 10.74 -1.20
CA ASP A 268 -6.48 10.85 -1.05
C ASP A 268 -7.13 9.47 -1.19
N LEU A 269 -8.14 9.24 -0.36
CA LEU A 269 -8.99 8.06 -0.36
C LEU A 269 -10.43 8.50 -0.56
N VAL A 270 -11.10 7.90 -1.53
CA VAL A 270 -12.55 8.01 -1.72
C VAL A 270 -13.15 6.61 -1.75
N ILE A 271 -14.22 6.40 -1.00
CA ILE A 271 -15.00 5.17 -1.03
C ILE A 271 -16.42 5.52 -1.44
N ASP A 272 -16.88 4.96 -2.56
CA ASP A 272 -18.25 5.07 -3.03
C ASP A 272 -18.96 3.71 -2.86
N GLY A 273 -19.97 3.67 -2.00
CA GLY A 273 -20.79 2.48 -1.74
C GLY A 273 -21.98 2.39 -2.69
N PRO A 274 -22.43 1.18 -3.06
CA PRO A 274 -23.57 0.99 -3.97
C PRO A 274 -24.89 1.53 -3.42
N GLU A 275 -24.99 1.75 -2.10
CA GLU A 275 -26.14 2.33 -1.43
C GLU A 275 -26.14 3.87 -1.37
N GLY A 276 -25.21 4.53 -2.07
CA GLY A 276 -25.05 5.99 -2.02
C GLY A 276 -24.23 6.46 -0.81
N TYR A 277 -23.55 5.55 -0.13
CA TYR A 277 -22.56 5.89 0.90
C TYR A 277 -21.33 6.53 0.25
N ARG A 278 -20.77 7.56 0.89
CA ARG A 278 -19.51 8.16 0.49
C ARG A 278 -18.66 8.45 1.71
N LEU A 279 -17.41 8.04 1.64
CA LEU A 279 -16.37 8.39 2.61
C LEU A 279 -15.21 9.02 1.86
N GLU A 280 -14.64 10.06 2.45
CA GLU A 280 -13.42 10.70 1.97
C GLU A 280 -12.41 10.75 3.12
N GLY A 281 -11.14 10.52 2.79
CA GLY A 281 -10.03 10.57 3.74
C GLY A 281 -8.76 11.02 3.05
N THR A 282 -7.83 11.56 3.82
CA THR A 282 -6.53 12.03 3.32
C THR A 282 -5.45 11.58 4.29
N ASN A 283 -4.36 11.04 3.75
CA ASN A 283 -3.16 10.65 4.47
C ASN A 283 -1.97 11.48 3.98
N LYS A 284 -1.19 12.07 4.88
CA LYS A 284 -0.03 12.90 4.53
C LYS A 284 1.24 12.20 4.95
N MET A 285 2.12 11.93 3.98
CA MET A 285 3.42 11.32 4.26
C MET A 285 4.30 12.19 5.16
N SER A 286 4.08 13.50 5.19
CA SER A 286 4.79 14.41 6.10
C SER A 286 4.51 14.17 7.59
N GLU A 287 3.48 13.38 7.93
CA GLU A 287 3.11 13.05 9.30
C GLU A 287 3.68 11.70 9.77
N ILE A 288 4.37 10.97 8.88
CA ILE A 288 5.03 9.70 9.22
C ILE A 288 6.12 9.94 10.25
N SER A 289 6.19 9.08 11.27
CA SER A 289 7.15 9.23 12.38
C SER A 289 8.51 8.59 12.10
N ARG A 290 8.61 7.77 11.06
CA ARG A 290 9.88 7.22 10.56
C ARG A 290 10.04 7.59 9.10
N ASP A 291 11.22 8.06 8.73
CA ASP A 291 11.51 8.35 7.33
C ASP A 291 11.34 7.09 6.48
N PRO A 292 10.71 7.17 5.29
CA PRO A 292 10.54 5.99 4.43
C PRO A 292 11.85 5.25 4.12
N THR A 293 13.00 5.93 4.08
CA THR A 293 14.29 5.26 3.88
C THR A 293 14.75 4.47 5.10
N ASP A 294 14.39 4.92 6.31
CA ASP A 294 14.65 4.17 7.54
C ASP A 294 13.84 2.87 7.57
N LEU A 295 12.56 2.92 7.14
CA LEU A 295 11.73 1.71 7.02
C LEU A 295 12.35 0.65 6.09
N VAL A 296 12.95 1.09 4.98
CA VAL A 296 13.68 0.22 4.05
C VAL A 296 14.92 -0.37 4.72
N HIS A 297 15.72 0.46 5.40
CA HIS A 297 16.91 0.02 6.12
C HIS A 297 16.56 -1.03 7.21
N GLN A 298 15.53 -0.77 8.01
CA GLN A 298 15.06 -1.71 9.04
C GLN A 298 14.55 -3.03 8.45
N THR A 299 13.83 -2.97 7.32
CA THR A 299 13.35 -4.17 6.61
C THR A 299 14.50 -5.07 6.13
N MET A 300 15.67 -4.49 5.83
CA MET A 300 16.86 -5.17 5.32
C MET A 300 17.93 -5.47 6.37
N SER A 301 17.79 -5.00 7.61
CA SER A 301 18.86 -5.01 8.62
C SER A 301 19.51 -6.39 8.84
N GLU A 302 18.73 -7.47 8.79
CA GLU A 302 19.21 -8.86 8.97
C GLU A 302 18.50 -9.83 8.01
N HIS A 303 17.98 -9.32 6.88
CA HIS A 303 17.26 -10.12 5.88
C HIS A 303 17.63 -9.70 4.47
N GLN A 304 17.73 -10.66 3.55
CA GLN A 304 18.03 -10.40 2.14
C GLN A 304 16.80 -10.64 1.25
N TYR A 305 16.67 -9.85 0.20
CA TYR A 305 15.58 -9.95 -0.79
C TYR A 305 16.20 -10.01 -2.19
N PRO A 306 16.55 -11.21 -2.70
CA PRO A 306 17.36 -11.33 -3.91
C PRO A 306 16.70 -10.79 -5.18
N ASP A 307 15.36 -10.70 -5.19
CA ASP A 307 14.52 -10.16 -6.27
C ASP A 307 13.89 -8.80 -5.90
N GLY A 308 14.37 -8.17 -4.83
CA GLY A 308 13.78 -6.94 -4.28
C GLY A 308 12.46 -7.16 -3.54
N PHE A 309 11.82 -6.05 -3.15
CA PHE A 309 10.55 -6.05 -2.43
C PHE A 309 9.75 -4.77 -2.66
N ALA A 310 8.43 -4.87 -2.51
CA ALA A 310 7.54 -3.73 -2.39
C ALA A 310 7.24 -3.48 -0.91
N LEU A 311 7.44 -2.25 -0.43
CA LEU A 311 7.27 -1.88 0.97
C LEU A 311 6.18 -0.83 1.16
N PHE A 312 5.07 -1.27 1.73
CA PHE A 312 3.99 -0.44 2.23
C PHE A 312 4.48 0.38 3.46
N CYS A 313 4.36 1.70 3.40
CA CYS A 313 4.91 2.61 4.43
C CYS A 313 4.00 2.84 5.65
N GLY A 314 2.80 2.24 5.66
CA GLY A 314 1.77 2.44 6.66
C GLY A 314 0.80 3.58 6.31
N THR A 315 -0.34 3.60 7.01
CA THR A 315 -1.39 4.60 6.82
C THR A 315 -1.79 5.29 8.14
N LEU A 316 -2.21 6.55 8.03
CA LEU A 316 -2.95 7.26 9.09
C LEU A 316 -4.43 6.91 9.11
N PHE A 317 -4.93 6.30 8.04
CA PHE A 317 -6.35 6.22 7.82
C PHE A 317 -7.00 5.21 8.77
N ALA A 318 -7.70 5.74 9.77
CA ALA A 318 -8.59 5.01 10.67
C ALA A 318 -9.99 5.65 10.56
N PRO A 319 -10.88 5.12 9.71
CA PRO A 319 -12.17 5.74 9.49
C PRO A 319 -13.06 5.66 10.72
N ILE A 320 -13.26 6.82 11.35
CA ILE A 320 -14.17 7.00 12.49
C ILE A 320 -15.63 7.22 12.05
N GLN A 321 -15.86 7.46 10.76
CA GLN A 321 -17.21 7.64 10.22
C GLN A 321 -17.98 6.33 10.29
N ASP A 322 -19.06 6.31 11.07
CA ASP A 322 -19.97 5.18 11.14
C ASP A 322 -20.62 4.92 9.78
N ARG A 323 -20.65 3.65 9.37
CA ARG A 323 -21.42 3.24 8.18
C ARG A 323 -22.81 2.73 8.51
N ASP A 324 -22.91 1.75 9.42
CA ASP A 324 -24.17 1.08 9.74
C ASP A 324 -24.76 1.51 11.08
N ASN A 325 -23.93 1.53 12.13
CA ASN A 325 -24.37 1.77 13.49
C ASN A 325 -23.51 2.86 14.15
N PRO A 326 -24.12 3.79 14.91
CA PRO A 326 -23.36 4.77 15.67
C PRO A 326 -22.29 4.13 16.59
N GLY A 327 -21.07 4.65 16.54
CA GLY A 327 -19.91 4.21 17.32
C GLY A 327 -19.26 2.89 16.88
N ARG A 328 -19.54 2.37 15.67
CA ARG A 328 -18.94 1.15 15.13
C ARG A 328 -17.87 1.40 14.07
N GLY A 329 -17.73 2.64 13.61
CA GLY A 329 -16.82 3.02 12.55
C GLY A 329 -17.25 2.51 11.18
N PHE A 330 -16.31 2.59 10.24
CA PHE A 330 -16.50 2.12 8.88
C PHE A 330 -16.22 0.63 8.76
N THR A 331 -17.00 -0.03 7.89
CA THR A 331 -16.69 -1.37 7.37
C THR A 331 -17.05 -1.43 5.89
N HIS A 332 -16.35 -2.24 5.09
CA HIS A 332 -16.73 -2.40 3.69
C HIS A 332 -18.04 -3.15 3.51
N LYS A 333 -18.70 -2.86 2.39
CA LYS A 333 -19.76 -3.72 1.83
C LYS A 333 -19.35 -4.17 0.43
N GLU A 334 -19.89 -5.31 0.02
CA GLU A 334 -19.71 -5.79 -1.35
C GLU A 334 -20.16 -4.73 -2.36
N GLY A 335 -19.30 -4.44 -3.34
CA GLY A 335 -19.56 -3.44 -4.37
C GLY A 335 -18.98 -2.06 -4.08
N ASP A 336 -18.39 -1.80 -2.90
CA ASP A 336 -17.66 -0.55 -2.66
C ASP A 336 -16.60 -0.33 -3.73
N ILE A 337 -16.47 0.91 -4.19
CA ILE A 337 -15.37 1.34 -5.04
C ILE A 337 -14.40 2.13 -4.17
N VAL A 338 -13.20 1.58 -3.99
CA VAL A 338 -12.11 2.22 -3.28
C VAL A 338 -11.20 2.87 -4.29
N ARG A 339 -11.01 4.18 -4.16
CA ARG A 339 -10.09 4.99 -4.97
C ARG A 339 -9.02 5.58 -4.07
N ILE A 340 -7.77 5.27 -4.37
CA ILE A 340 -6.59 5.82 -3.73
C ILE A 340 -5.85 6.63 -4.79
N SER A 341 -5.48 7.87 -4.50
CA SER A 341 -4.87 8.74 -5.51
C SER A 341 -3.91 9.77 -4.95
N THR A 342 -2.97 10.18 -5.78
CA THR A 342 -2.14 11.37 -5.57
C THR A 342 -1.67 11.90 -6.92
N PRO A 343 -1.53 13.23 -7.10
CA PRO A 343 -1.20 13.81 -8.41
C PRO A 343 0.05 13.20 -9.08
N LYS A 344 1.07 12.82 -8.29
CA LYS A 344 2.32 12.28 -8.82
C LYS A 344 2.34 10.77 -9.07
N LEU A 345 1.36 9.99 -8.57
CA LEU A 345 1.30 8.53 -8.81
C LEU A 345 0.04 8.09 -9.56
N GLY A 346 -0.91 9.00 -9.80
CA GLY A 346 -2.18 8.69 -10.46
C GLY A 346 -3.19 8.13 -9.48
N SER A 347 -3.95 7.12 -9.91
CA SER A 347 -5.03 6.55 -9.08
C SER A 347 -5.12 5.03 -9.17
N LEU A 348 -5.10 4.37 -8.01
CA LEU A 348 -5.44 2.96 -7.83
C LEU A 348 -6.94 2.84 -7.49
N VAL A 349 -7.70 2.12 -8.31
CA VAL A 349 -9.13 1.90 -8.10
C VAL A 349 -9.42 0.41 -8.04
N ASN A 350 -10.08 -0.04 -6.98
CA ASN A 350 -10.49 -1.42 -6.81
C ASN A 350 -11.95 -1.50 -6.34
N ARG A 351 -12.66 -2.54 -6.77
CA ARG A 351 -13.98 -2.86 -6.24
C ARG A 351 -13.85 -3.88 -5.11
N VAL A 352 -14.59 -3.70 -4.02
CA VAL A 352 -14.61 -4.65 -2.91
C VAL A 352 -15.58 -5.79 -3.19
N THR A 353 -15.13 -7.00 -2.89
CA THR A 353 -15.93 -8.24 -2.87
C THR A 353 -15.48 -9.09 -1.67
N THR A 354 -16.11 -10.24 -1.47
CA THR A 354 -15.59 -11.20 -0.50
C THR A 354 -14.43 -12.01 -1.08
N SER A 355 -13.43 -12.35 -0.28
CA SER A 355 -12.27 -13.15 -0.71
C SER A 355 -12.65 -14.53 -1.26
N LYS A 356 -13.82 -15.05 -0.87
CA LYS A 356 -14.44 -16.27 -1.43
C LYS A 356 -14.99 -16.06 -2.85
N ALA A 357 -15.50 -14.87 -3.15
CA ALA A 357 -16.09 -14.53 -4.44
C ALA A 357 -15.09 -13.87 -5.41
N ALA A 358 -13.99 -13.31 -4.89
CA ALA A 358 -12.88 -12.81 -5.70
C ALA A 358 -12.33 -13.94 -6.60
N PRO A 359 -11.83 -13.62 -7.82
CA PRO A 359 -11.18 -14.59 -8.67
C PRO A 359 -10.10 -15.38 -7.89
N PRO A 360 -10.07 -16.71 -7.99
CA PRO A 360 -9.01 -17.49 -7.36
C PRO A 360 -7.63 -17.10 -7.91
N TRP A 361 -6.66 -16.94 -7.02
CA TRP A 361 -5.26 -16.76 -7.40
C TRP A 361 -4.66 -18.10 -7.85
N GLU A 362 -4.63 -18.31 -9.17
CA GLU A 362 -4.17 -19.57 -9.81
C GLU A 362 -2.84 -19.43 -10.56
N PHE A 363 -2.32 -18.21 -10.71
CA PHE A 363 -1.08 -17.94 -11.44
C PHE A 363 0.07 -17.68 -10.46
N GLY A 364 0.85 -18.71 -10.18
CA GLY A 364 2.00 -18.63 -9.27
C GLY A 364 3.35 -18.55 -9.99
N ILE A 365 4.44 -18.62 -9.21
CA ILE A 365 5.81 -18.55 -9.73
C ILE A 365 6.08 -19.64 -10.77
N ARG A 366 5.58 -20.86 -10.54
CA ARG A 366 5.76 -21.98 -11.49
C ARG A 366 5.08 -21.71 -12.83
N ASP A 367 3.92 -21.06 -12.82
CA ASP A 367 3.17 -20.70 -14.02
C ASP A 367 3.85 -19.55 -14.77
N LEU A 368 4.40 -18.57 -14.05
CA LEU A 368 5.25 -17.53 -14.61
C LEU A 368 6.45 -18.13 -15.36
N MET A 369 7.22 -19.01 -14.71
CA MET A 369 8.41 -19.61 -15.34
C MET A 369 8.06 -20.44 -16.58
N ARG A 370 6.97 -21.22 -16.53
CA ARG A 370 6.49 -21.97 -17.71
C ARG A 370 6.02 -21.04 -18.82
N ASN A 371 5.33 -19.95 -18.48
CA ASN A 371 4.87 -18.96 -19.45
C ASN A 371 6.04 -18.29 -20.17
N LEU A 372 7.02 -17.80 -19.41
CA LEU A 372 8.19 -17.12 -19.98
C LEU A 372 9.03 -18.08 -20.85
N SER A 373 9.29 -19.31 -20.38
CA SER A 373 10.00 -20.32 -21.16
C SER A 373 9.23 -20.73 -22.42
N GLY A 374 7.90 -20.93 -22.32
CA GLY A 374 7.05 -21.25 -23.46
C GLY A 374 6.98 -20.14 -24.52
N ARG A 375 7.22 -18.89 -24.12
CA ARG A 375 7.33 -17.71 -25.00
C ARG A 375 8.75 -17.48 -25.54
N GLY A 376 9.75 -18.26 -25.11
CA GLY A 376 11.15 -18.09 -25.48
C GLY A 376 11.79 -16.83 -24.89
N LEU A 377 11.35 -16.41 -23.69
CA LEU A 377 11.88 -15.26 -22.96
C LEU A 377 12.93 -15.63 -21.91
N LEU A 378 13.12 -16.93 -21.61
CA LEU A 378 14.12 -17.49 -20.70
C LEU A 378 15.08 -18.43 -21.42
#